data_AF-A0A1V2YKF8-F1
#
_entry.id   AF-A0A1V2YKF8-F1
#
_cell.length_a   1.000
_cell.length_b   1.000
_cell.length_c   1.000
_cell.angle_alpha   90.00
_cell.angle_beta   90.00
_cell.angle_gamma   90.00
#
_symmetry.space_group_name_H-M   'P 1'
#
loop_
_entity.id
_entity.type
_entity.pdbx_description
1 polymer ?
#
loop_
_entity_poly.entity_id
_entity_poly.type
_entity_poly.pdbx_seq_one_letter_code
_entity_poly.pdbx_strand_id
1 'polypeptide(L)' 'MQDFYPTPSTLATCMYYTELDPYTLKKVYVAKKATEKAMQRALLQYNNKKNKDLVSKALLKVGRHDLIGNDKKCLIRG' A
#
# COMPACT_ATOMS: atom_id res chain seq x y z
N MET A 1 -8.69 16.31 -4.84
CA MET A 1 -7.95 15.08 -4.51
C MET A 1 -6.86 14.97 -5.56
N GLN A 2 -5.59 15.20 -5.20
CA GLN A 2 -4.49 15.14 -6.14
C GLN A 2 -4.05 13.69 -6.24
N ASP A 3 -4.48 13.00 -7.29
CA ASP A 3 -3.95 11.69 -7.61
C ASP A 3 -2.44 11.82 -7.85
N PHE A 4 -1.69 10.92 -7.24
CA PHE A 4 -0.22 10.92 -7.20
C PHE A 4 0.33 10.89 -8.63
N TYR A 5 0.70 12.06 -9.18
CA TYR A 5 1.50 12.17 -10.38
C TYR A 5 2.96 12.00 -9.96
N PRO A 6 3.65 10.94 -10.39
CA PRO A 6 5.07 10.86 -10.18
C PRO A 6 5.69 11.98 -11.02
N THR A 7 6.33 12.96 -10.38
CA THR A 7 6.85 14.15 -11.05
C THR A 7 7.85 13.71 -12.12
N PRO A 8 7.71 14.15 -13.39
CA PRO A 8 8.70 13.84 -14.42
C PRO A 8 10.11 14.15 -13.91
N SER A 9 11.08 13.31 -14.26
CA SER A 9 12.49 13.41 -13.81
C SER A 9 12.77 13.05 -12.33
N THR A 10 11.89 12.33 -11.65
CA THR A 10 12.19 11.75 -10.33
C THR A 10 12.47 10.25 -10.39
N LEU A 11 13.30 9.74 -9.46
CA LEU A 11 13.56 8.31 -9.31
C LEU A 11 12.27 7.51 -9.10
N ALA A 12 11.29 8.08 -8.38
CA ALA A 12 9.98 7.46 -8.16
C ALA A 12 9.23 7.19 -9.48
N THR A 13 9.30 8.12 -10.44
CA THR A 13 8.73 7.93 -11.78
C THR A 13 9.43 6.79 -12.51
N CYS A 14 10.77 6.79 -12.52
CA CYS A 14 11.54 5.73 -13.14
C CYS A 14 11.20 4.36 -12.52
N MET A 15 11.23 4.25 -11.19
CA MET A 15 10.86 3.03 -10.45
C MET A 15 9.45 2.56 -10.76
N TYR A 16 8.48 3.48 -10.86
CA TYR A 16 7.09 3.14 -11.17
C TYR A 16 6.95 2.53 -12.58
N TYR A 17 7.70 3.04 -13.56
CA TYR A 17 7.63 2.55 -14.94
C TYR A 17 8.49 1.31 -15.18
N THR A 18 9.72 1.25 -14.63
CA THR A 18 10.66 0.15 -14.85
C THR A 18 10.43 -1.02 -13.88
N GLU A 19 9.77 -0.78 -12.74
CA GLU A 19 9.64 -1.75 -11.65
C GLU A 19 11.01 -2.23 -11.13
N LEU A 20 12.05 -1.40 -11.26
CA LEU A 20 13.41 -1.67 -10.78
C LEU A 20 13.81 -0.65 -9.72
N ASP A 21 14.53 -1.12 -8.70
CA ASP A 21 15.31 -0.25 -7.83
C ASP A 21 16.46 0.36 -8.65
N PRO A 22 16.59 1.69 -8.73
CA PRO A 22 17.60 2.34 -9.56
C PRO A 22 19.03 2.08 -9.09
N TYR A 23 19.23 1.70 -7.83
CA TYR A 23 20.57 1.44 -7.27
C TYR A 23 20.99 -0.02 -7.41
N THR A 24 20.04 -0.94 -7.25
CA THR A 24 20.34 -2.38 -7.23
C THR A 24 19.91 -3.11 -8.49
N LEU A 25 19.11 -2.48 -9.35
CA LEU A 25 18.46 -3.05 -10.54
C LEU A 25 17.62 -4.30 -10.23
N LYS A 26 17.26 -4.51 -8.96
CA LYS A 26 16.36 -5.58 -8.55
C LYS A 26 14.92 -5.16 -8.78
N LYS A 27 14.08 -6.13 -9.11
CA LYS A 27 12.64 -5.90 -9.26
C LYS A 27 12.03 -5.45 -7.95
N VAL A 28 11.31 -4.34 -7.99
CA VAL A 28 10.52 -3.80 -6.88
C VAL A 28 9.04 -3.90 -7.22
N TYR A 29 8.24 -4.22 -6.22
CA TYR A 29 6.79 -4.31 -6.40
C TYR A 29 6.17 -2.92 -6.59
N VAL A 30 5.39 -2.75 -7.66
CA VAL A 30 4.64 -1.53 -7.96
C VAL A 30 3.16 -1.87 -8.13
N ALA A 31 2.30 -1.25 -7.31
CA ALA A 31 0.86 -1.42 -7.44
C ALA A 31 0.31 -0.67 -8.66
N LYS A 32 -0.02 -1.40 -9.74
CA LYS A 32 -0.61 -0.82 -10.95
C LYS A 32 -2.13 -0.84 -10.96
N LYS A 33 -2.76 -1.83 -10.32
CA LYS A 33 -4.22 -1.98 -10.28
C LYS A 33 -4.84 -0.97 -9.32
N ALA A 34 -6.00 -0.41 -9.68
CA ALA A 34 -6.73 0.55 -8.85
C ALA A 34 -7.08 -0.02 -7.47
N THR A 35 -7.43 -1.31 -7.41
CA THR A 35 -7.71 -2.02 -6.16
C THR A 35 -6.48 -2.11 -5.25
N GLU A 36 -5.31 -2.39 -5.82
CA GLU A 36 -4.05 -2.45 -5.05
C GLU A 36 -3.62 -1.09 -4.54
N LYS A 37 -3.76 -0.05 -5.37
CA LYS A 37 -3.53 1.34 -4.94
C LYS A 37 -4.48 1.76 -3.82
N ALA A 38 -5.76 1.39 -3.92
CA ALA A 38 -6.76 1.67 -2.90
C ALA A 38 -6.43 0.96 -1.57
N MET A 39 -5.99 -0.30 -1.63
CA MET A 39 -5.53 -1.04 -0.44
C MET A 39 -4.29 -0.41 0.20
N GLN A 40 -3.27 -0.04 -0.59
CA GLN A 40 -2.09 0.67 -0.07
C GLN A 40 -2.47 2.00 0.60
N ARG A 41 -3.33 2.79 -0.04
CA ARG A 41 -3.83 4.05 0.53
C ARG A 41 -4.64 3.82 1.81
N ALA A 42 -5.45 2.76 1.85
CA ALA A 42 -6.23 2.40 3.02
C ALA A 42 -5.34 2.06 4.23
N LEU A 43 -4.19 1.39 4.01
CA LEU A 43 -3.21 1.10 5.07
C LEU A 43 -2.62 2.38 5.68
N LEU A 44 -2.36 3.41 4.89
CA LEU A 44 -1.88 4.71 5.40
C LEU A 44 -2.94 5.42 6.26
N GLN A 45 -4.22 5.13 6.01
CA GLN A 45 -5.37 5.72 6.70
C GLN A 45 -6.16 4.65 7.48
N TYR A 46 -5.44 3.72 8.13
CA TYR A 46 -6.05 2.55 8.78
C TYR A 46 -7.07 2.92 9.88
N ASN A 47 -6.92 4.08 10.48
CA ASN A 47 -7.81 4.63 11.51
C ASN A 47 -9.18 5.04 10.97
N ASN A 48 -9.32 5.24 9.65
CA ASN A 48 -10.59 5.61 9.05
C ASN A 48 -11.51 4.37 8.96
N LYS A 49 -12.65 4.43 9.65
CA LYS A 49 -13.63 3.33 9.69
C LYS A 49 -14.10 2.87 8.30
N LYS A 50 -14.18 3.78 7.32
CA LYS A 50 -14.59 3.45 5.94
C LYS A 50 -13.57 2.57 5.21
N ASN A 51 -12.31 2.59 5.64
CA ASN A 51 -11.23 1.83 5.03
C ASN A 51 -11.04 0.44 5.66
N LYS A 52 -11.76 0.09 6.73
CA LYS A 52 -11.57 -1.17 7.46
C LYS A 52 -11.57 -2.41 6.57
N ASP A 53 -12.52 -2.49 5.63
CA ASP A 53 -12.64 -3.64 4.72
C ASP A 53 -11.47 -3.72 3.72
N LEU A 54 -10.93 -2.57 3.30
CA LEU A 54 -9.76 -2.53 2.43
C LEU A 54 -8.49 -2.88 3.19
N VAL A 55 -8.37 -2.42 4.44
CA VAL A 55 -7.25 -2.73 5.33
C VAL A 55 -7.26 -4.22 5.69
N SER A 56 -8.40 -4.81 6.02
CA SER A 56 -8.51 -6.23 6.31
C SER A 56 -8.08 -7.05 5.08
N LYS A 57 -8.63 -6.77 3.90
CA LYS A 57 -8.22 -7.42 2.64
C LYS A 57 -6.72 -7.28 2.36
N ALA A 58 -6.14 -6.10 2.60
CA ALA A 58 -4.72 -5.86 2.41
C ALA A 58 -3.87 -6.69 3.38
N LEU A 59 -4.23 -6.74 4.67
CA LEU A 59 -3.54 -7.51 5.69
C LEU A 59 -3.65 -9.02 5.45
N LEU A 60 -4.83 -9.51 5.06
CA LEU A 60 -5.05 -10.89 4.65
C LEU A 60 -4.16 -11.27 3.45
N LYS A 61 -4.07 -10.39 2.44
CA LYS A 61 -3.24 -10.63 1.24
C LYS A 61 -1.74 -10.73 1.56
N VAL A 62 -1.27 -10.03 2.59
CA VAL A 62 0.14 -10.02 3.04
C VAL A 62 0.39 -11.07 4.14
N GLY A 63 -0.65 -11.78 4.60
CA GLY A 63 -0.56 -12.78 5.66
C GLY A 63 -0.34 -12.19 7.06
N ARG A 64 -0.60 -10.89 7.26
CA ARG A 64 -0.41 -10.19 8.54
C ARG A 64 -1.70 -10.16 9.37
N HIS A 65 -2.23 -11.36 9.66
CA HIS A 65 -3.43 -11.54 10.49
C HIS A 65 -3.21 -11.08 11.94
N ASP A 66 -1.95 -11.06 12.40
CA ASP A 66 -1.52 -10.58 13.72
C ASP A 66 -1.96 -9.13 13.99
N LEU A 67 -2.14 -8.33 12.94
CA LEU A 67 -2.52 -6.92 13.03
C LEU A 67 -4.04 -6.69 13.07
N ILE A 68 -4.85 -7.75 13.07
CA ILE A 68 -6.32 -7.70 13.13
C ILE A 68 -6.76 -8.24 14.50
N GLY A 69 -7.39 -7.39 15.33
CA GLY A 69 -7.82 -7.80 16.66
C GLY A 69 -8.01 -6.66 17.65
N ASN A 70 -8.13 -7.01 18.93
CA ASN A 70 -8.39 -6.04 20.01
C ASN A 70 -7.14 -5.68 20.83
N ASP A 71 -5.97 -6.16 20.44
CA ASP A 71 -4.71 -5.82 21.10
C ASP A 71 -4.25 -4.41 20.72
N LYS A 72 -3.44 -3.77 21.56
CA LYS A 72 -2.85 -2.44 21.35
C LYS A 72 -1.97 -2.37 20.10
N LYS A 73 -1.47 -3.52 19.62
CA LYS A 73 -0.63 -3.64 18.42
C LYS A 73 -1.43 -3.82 17.13
N CYS A 74 -2.75 -4.04 17.21
CA CYS A 74 -3.60 -4.26 16.04
C CYS A 74 -3.94 -2.93 15.36
N LEU A 75 -3.93 -2.92 14.03
CA LEU A 75 -4.29 -1.76 13.21
C LEU A 75 -5.81 -1.59 13.09
N ILE A 76 -6.53 -2.70 13.01
CA ILE A 76 -7.99 -2.72 12.93
C ILE A 76 -8.57 -3.70 13.94
N ARG A 77 -9.72 -3.34 14.50
CA ARG A 77 -10.53 -4.25 15.32
C ARG A 77 -11.25 -5.23 14.42
N GLY A 78 -11.07 -6.52 14.73
CA GLY A 78 -11.81 -7.64 14.15
C GLY A 78 -13.28 -7.61 14.51
#